data_AF-A0A8H5NG88-F1
#
_entry.id   AF-A0A8H5NG88-F1
#
_cell.length_a   1.000
_cell.length_b   1.000
_cell.length_c   1.000
_cell.angle_alpha   90.00
_cell.angle_beta   90.00
_cell.angle_gamma   90.00
#
_symmetry.space_group_name_H-M   'P 1'
#
loop_
_entity.id
_entity.type
_entity.pdbx_description
1 polymer ?
#
loop_
_entity_poly.entity_id
_entity_poly.type
_entity_poly.pdbx_seq_one_letter_code
_entity_poly.pdbx_strand_id
1 'polypeptide(L)'
;MAAAAVQTYTPASYDHRAVDAMTDVDVAAQRLQELNGLDHMKSCIRDVFMKHGVDKVFGVGLLHRHYDVAPNEKIIELGPVSSPWVVGDDEAITGGSVLPHTWRVFDGELKPTEFKFVPQRELSNVDRPVFPAAFVKELIGVLQETGLDEVLGVSLYEAGDPDNETMEVTYGRSSIVIPSTGLIGSKVIGPQGFDAFQAAWTFSKKEGEDIVAHHGICAAMGVDDGVTERHGICAAKAESGIEARHGICAAKAADDGITARHGICAANMNDGVKALHGICAAKSSEGVNSRHGICAARSADDGLKAQHGICAAKAADDGLEAHHGICAAKAADEGFRARHGICAVKAAEGIKTYHGICAARSTEEGLKAHHGICAVRTAEDGIKAKHGICVAKVADEGMTARHGICAARLANGDGIKV
;
A
#
# COMPACT_ATOMS: atom_id res chain seq x y z
N MET A 1 33.82 1.94 -18.15
CA MET A 1 32.76 2.97 -18.14
C MET A 1 33.15 3.98 -17.08
N ALA A 2 33.58 5.19 -17.47
CA ALA A 2 33.84 6.24 -16.50
C ALA A 2 32.50 6.62 -15.85
N ALA A 3 32.44 6.65 -14.51
CA ALA A 3 31.28 7.16 -13.80
C ALA A 3 31.03 8.60 -14.28
N ALA A 4 29.86 8.87 -14.85
CA ALA A 4 29.48 10.22 -15.22
C ALA A 4 29.50 11.08 -13.94
N ALA A 5 30.23 12.19 -13.97
CA ALA A 5 30.27 13.11 -12.84
C ALA A 5 28.85 13.59 -12.54
N VAL A 6 28.41 13.43 -11.29
CA VAL A 6 27.10 13.93 -10.85
C VAL A 6 27.15 15.45 -10.96
N GLN A 7 26.28 16.03 -11.79
CA GLN A 7 26.16 17.47 -11.89
C GLN A 7 25.65 18.02 -10.56
N THR A 8 26.37 19.00 -10.01
CA THR A 8 26.00 19.66 -8.74
C THR A 8 25.15 20.89 -9.02
N TYR A 9 24.20 21.13 -8.12
CA TYR A 9 23.39 22.35 -8.07
C TYR A 9 23.92 23.25 -6.95
N THR A 10 23.94 24.55 -7.21
CA THR A 10 24.32 25.56 -6.23
C THR A 10 23.06 26.34 -5.86
N PRO A 11 22.61 26.28 -4.58
CA PRO A 11 21.51 27.11 -4.10
C PRO A 11 21.73 28.60 -4.37
N ALA A 12 20.64 29.32 -4.59
CA ALA A 12 20.68 30.77 -4.79
C ALA A 12 21.07 31.49 -3.50
N SER A 13 21.53 32.75 -3.64
CA SER A 13 21.84 33.61 -2.49
C SER A 13 20.61 33.87 -1.62
N TYR A 14 20.87 34.18 -0.35
CA TYR A 14 19.84 34.57 0.62
C TYR A 14 19.00 35.74 0.11
N ASP A 15 17.70 35.69 0.39
CA ASP A 15 16.76 36.75 0.12
C ASP A 15 15.73 36.79 1.26
N HIS A 16 15.72 37.87 2.05
CA HIS A 16 14.78 38.02 3.17
C HIS A 16 13.31 37.83 2.76
N ARG A 17 12.95 38.16 1.52
CA ARG A 17 11.58 37.98 1.00
C ARG A 17 11.14 36.52 0.97
N ALA A 18 12.10 35.59 0.85
CA ALA A 18 11.82 34.17 0.94
C ALA A 18 11.37 33.76 2.36
N VAL A 19 11.84 34.46 3.39
CA VAL A 19 11.40 34.28 4.78
C VAL A 19 10.09 35.01 5.04
N ASP A 20 9.97 36.26 4.57
CA ASP A 20 8.75 37.08 4.75
C ASP A 20 7.51 36.46 4.10
N ALA A 21 7.69 35.68 3.04
CA ALA A 21 6.61 34.95 2.37
C ALA A 21 6.15 33.68 3.10
N MET A 22 6.76 33.30 4.22
CA MET A 22 6.32 32.15 5.03
C MET A 22 5.16 32.54 5.94
N THR A 23 4.22 31.61 6.16
CA THR A 23 3.08 31.80 7.04
C THR A 23 3.41 31.46 8.49
N ASP A 24 2.52 31.80 9.42
CA ASP A 24 2.59 31.33 10.80
C ASP A 24 2.44 29.80 10.88
N VAL A 25 2.97 29.20 11.95
CA VAL A 25 3.06 27.74 12.12
C VAL A 25 1.71 27.04 12.07
N ASP A 26 0.66 27.63 12.64
CA ASP A 26 -0.70 27.07 12.63
C ASP A 26 -1.25 26.96 11.20
N VAL A 27 -1.02 28.00 10.40
CA VAL A 27 -1.46 28.04 8.99
C VAL A 27 -0.65 27.05 8.16
N ALA A 28 0.67 26.96 8.38
CA ALA A 28 1.53 26.01 7.71
C ALA A 28 1.10 24.56 8.01
N ALA A 29 0.83 24.25 9.29
CA ALA A 29 0.35 22.94 9.72
C ALA A 29 -1.03 22.60 9.14
N GLN A 30 -1.94 23.57 9.09
CA GLN A 30 -3.25 23.39 8.45
C GLN A 30 -3.10 23.09 6.95
N ARG A 31 -2.28 23.87 6.22
CA ARG A 31 -2.05 23.62 4.79
C ARG A 31 -1.39 22.27 4.55
N LEU A 32 -0.44 21.86 5.40
CA LEU A 32 0.15 20.52 5.35
C LEU A 32 -0.92 19.43 5.44
N GLN A 33 -1.91 19.59 6.33
CA GLN A 33 -3.01 18.65 6.46
C GLN A 33 -3.96 18.67 5.26
N GLU A 34 -4.38 19.85 4.81
CA GLU A 34 -5.30 20.02 3.68
C GLU A 34 -4.74 19.45 2.36
N LEU A 35 -3.42 19.53 2.20
CA LEU A 35 -2.70 19.03 1.02
C LEU A 35 -2.24 17.57 1.18
N ASN A 36 -2.71 16.85 2.20
CA ASN A 36 -2.26 15.47 2.50
C ASN A 36 -0.73 15.33 2.58
N GLY A 37 -0.04 16.34 3.09
CA GLY A 37 1.41 16.45 3.04
C GLY A 37 2.14 15.29 3.73
N LEU A 38 1.60 14.76 4.82
CA LEU A 38 2.19 13.58 5.49
C LEU A 38 2.13 12.31 4.61
N ASP A 39 1.13 12.17 3.75
CA ASP A 39 1.04 11.03 2.82
C ASP A 39 2.01 11.21 1.65
N HIS A 40 2.18 12.43 1.15
CA HIS A 40 3.21 12.77 0.16
C HIS A 40 4.63 12.56 0.72
N MET A 41 4.85 12.92 1.98
CA MET A 41 6.08 12.65 2.73
C MET A 41 6.37 11.16 2.85
N LYS A 42 5.37 10.31 3.01
CA LYS A 42 5.54 8.84 3.05
C LYS A 42 5.68 8.19 1.68
N SER A 43 5.46 8.94 0.60
CA SER A 43 5.43 8.43 -0.78
C SER A 43 6.36 9.24 -1.69
N CYS A 44 5.81 10.06 -2.60
CA CYS A 44 6.56 10.70 -3.67
C CYS A 44 7.75 11.54 -3.19
N ILE A 45 7.63 12.26 -2.07
CA ILE A 45 8.73 13.08 -1.55
C ILE A 45 9.85 12.18 -0.99
N ARG A 46 9.52 11.17 -0.19
CA ARG A 46 10.49 10.17 0.29
C ARG A 46 11.20 9.48 -0.86
N ASP A 47 10.47 9.11 -1.90
CA ASP A 47 11.01 8.39 -3.05
C ASP A 47 12.08 9.22 -3.77
N VAL A 48 11.91 10.54 -3.87
CA VAL A 48 12.95 11.44 -4.41
C VAL A 48 14.22 11.40 -3.55
N PHE A 49 14.11 11.50 -2.23
CA PHE A 49 15.28 11.48 -1.34
C PHE A 49 16.02 10.13 -1.43
N MET A 50 15.28 9.02 -1.43
CA MET A 50 15.83 7.67 -1.53
C MET A 50 16.48 7.39 -2.89
N LYS A 51 15.83 7.83 -3.98
CA LYS A 51 16.31 7.67 -5.36
C LYS A 51 17.66 8.36 -5.58
N HIS A 52 17.84 9.54 -4.99
CA HIS A 52 19.08 10.32 -5.13
C HIS A 52 20.10 10.05 -4.03
N GLY A 53 19.78 9.18 -3.06
CA GLY A 53 20.70 8.77 -1.98
C GLY A 53 21.08 9.91 -1.04
N VAL A 54 20.17 10.87 -0.83
CA VAL A 54 20.41 12.05 0.00
C VAL A 54 19.71 11.99 1.36
N ASP A 55 19.04 10.86 1.65
CA ASP A 55 18.27 10.57 2.86
C ASP A 55 19.10 10.63 4.16
N LYS A 56 20.42 10.47 4.06
CA LYS A 56 21.35 10.59 5.20
C LYS A 56 21.87 12.01 5.45
N VAL A 57 21.65 12.91 4.51
CA VAL A 57 22.19 14.29 4.53
C VAL A 57 21.07 15.30 4.76
N PHE A 58 19.92 15.08 4.13
CA PHE A 58 18.80 16.01 4.17
C PHE A 58 17.57 15.39 4.82
N GLY A 59 16.86 16.22 5.57
CA GLY A 59 15.48 16.02 5.99
C GLY A 59 14.54 17.04 5.33
N VAL A 60 13.28 16.96 5.70
CA VAL A 60 12.25 17.93 5.31
C VAL A 60 11.77 18.67 6.54
N GLY A 61 11.62 19.98 6.42
CA GLY A 61 11.06 20.86 7.44
C GLY A 61 9.72 21.47 7.04
N LEU A 62 8.84 21.72 8.00
CA LEU A 62 7.66 22.56 7.84
C LEU A 62 8.11 24.01 7.79
N LEU A 63 7.90 24.69 6.67
CA LEU A 63 8.23 26.10 6.52
C LEU A 63 7.24 26.94 7.29
N HIS A 64 7.73 27.71 8.25
CA HIS A 64 6.92 28.64 9.00
C HIS A 64 7.77 29.80 9.51
N ARG A 65 7.10 30.88 9.87
CA ARG A 65 7.72 32.11 10.33
C ARG A 65 7.55 32.26 11.84
N HIS A 66 8.65 32.45 12.56
CA HIS A 66 8.62 32.69 14.00
C HIS A 66 8.40 34.18 14.33
N TYR A 67 8.96 35.06 13.51
CA TYR A 67 8.96 36.52 13.69
C TYR A 67 9.38 37.23 12.40
N ASP A 68 9.14 38.54 12.31
CA ASP A 68 9.62 39.38 11.22
C ASP A 68 11.17 39.43 11.20
N VAL A 69 11.76 39.39 10.01
CA VAL A 69 13.21 39.49 9.78
C VAL A 69 13.50 40.72 8.91
N ALA A 70 14.42 41.58 9.34
CA ALA A 70 14.82 42.73 8.56
C ALA A 70 15.66 42.31 7.33
N PRO A 71 15.76 43.15 6.28
CA PRO A 71 16.50 42.79 5.06
C PRO A 71 17.99 42.45 5.25
N ASN A 72 18.58 42.89 6.37
CA ASN A 72 19.97 42.66 6.76
C ASN A 72 20.11 41.66 7.92
N GLU A 73 19.04 40.97 8.28
CA GLU A 73 19.06 39.93 9.29
C GLU A 73 18.98 38.55 8.65
N LYS A 74 19.57 37.55 9.31
CA LYS A 74 19.38 36.13 9.00
C LYS A 74 18.96 35.41 10.28
N ILE A 75 18.14 34.37 10.16
CA ILE A 75 17.79 33.50 11.29
C ILE A 75 18.98 32.57 11.53
N ILE A 76 19.59 32.67 12.72
CA ILE A 76 20.79 31.91 13.07
C ILE A 76 20.51 31.00 14.27
N GLU A 77 20.74 29.70 14.06
CA GLU A 77 20.78 28.65 15.07
C GLU A 77 22.15 28.63 15.76
N LEU A 78 22.13 28.74 17.09
CA LEU A 78 23.28 28.52 17.97
C LEU A 78 22.86 27.55 19.09
N GLY A 79 23.18 26.27 18.93
CA GLY A 79 22.70 25.22 19.81
C GLY A 79 21.16 25.12 19.70
N PRO A 80 20.41 25.09 20.82
CA PRO A 80 18.96 24.97 20.76
C PRO A 80 18.23 26.28 20.45
N VAL A 81 18.93 27.40 20.20
CA VAL A 81 18.31 28.73 20.07
C VAL A 81 18.47 29.26 18.65
N SER A 82 17.35 29.66 18.03
CA SER A 82 17.30 30.36 16.75
C SER A 82 16.87 31.82 16.95
N SER A 83 17.68 32.77 16.49
CA SER A 83 17.43 34.21 16.65
C SER A 83 17.89 35.03 15.43
N PRO A 84 17.30 36.21 15.16
CA PRO A 84 17.69 37.04 14.03
C PRO A 84 18.95 37.82 14.36
N TRP A 85 19.99 37.67 13.55
CA TRP A 85 21.25 38.39 13.71
C TRP A 85 21.47 39.31 12.53
N VAL A 86 21.96 40.53 12.80
CA VAL A 86 22.39 41.44 11.74
C VAL A 86 23.71 40.94 11.18
N VAL A 87 23.64 40.27 10.03
CA VAL A 87 24.78 39.69 9.35
C VAL A 87 24.72 40.08 7.87
N GLY A 88 25.86 40.51 7.33
CA GLY A 88 25.96 40.85 5.92
C GLY A 88 25.90 39.62 5.01
N ASP A 89 26.32 39.80 3.77
CA ASP A 89 26.38 38.72 2.79
C ASP A 89 27.53 37.73 3.06
N ASP A 90 28.55 38.15 3.80
CA ASP A 90 29.70 37.32 4.15
C ASP A 90 29.31 36.19 5.14
N GLU A 91 29.83 34.98 4.89
CA GLU A 91 29.66 33.85 5.82
C GLU A 91 30.46 34.07 7.12
N ALA A 92 31.60 34.74 7.06
CA ALA A 92 32.50 34.90 8.20
C ALA A 92 32.01 36.01 9.14
N ILE A 93 31.89 35.67 10.43
CA ILE A 93 31.52 36.61 11.48
C ILE A 93 32.44 36.46 12.69
N THR A 94 32.26 37.30 13.72
CA THR A 94 33.06 37.19 14.94
C THR A 94 32.91 35.81 15.58
N GLY A 95 34.04 35.09 15.70
CA GLY A 95 34.11 33.80 16.38
C GLY A 95 33.82 32.57 15.50
N GLY A 96 33.43 32.74 14.22
CA GLY A 96 33.09 31.61 13.36
C GLY A 96 32.50 31.98 12.01
N SER A 97 31.59 31.14 11.50
CA SER A 97 30.87 31.41 10.25
C SER A 97 29.39 31.02 10.35
N VAL A 98 28.58 31.63 9.50
CA VAL A 98 27.14 31.39 9.37
C VAL A 98 26.92 30.62 8.09
N LEU A 99 26.51 29.37 8.20
CA LEU A 99 26.33 28.46 7.05
C LEU A 99 24.85 28.14 6.86
N PRO A 100 24.35 28.06 5.61
CA PRO A 100 22.98 27.64 5.34
C PRO A 100 22.64 26.29 5.95
N HIS A 101 21.45 26.18 6.55
CA HIS A 101 20.95 24.97 7.19
C HIS A 101 19.62 24.49 6.60
N THR A 102 18.72 25.42 6.28
CA THR A 102 17.40 25.13 5.71
C THR A 102 17.16 25.95 4.46
N TRP A 103 16.52 25.34 3.47
CA TRP A 103 16.18 25.94 2.19
C TRP A 103 14.72 25.72 1.85
N ARG A 104 14.13 26.71 1.18
CA ARG A 104 12.80 26.60 0.55
C ARG A 104 12.89 26.76 -0.96
N VAL A 105 11.84 26.33 -1.65
CA VAL A 105 11.59 26.74 -3.03
C VAL A 105 11.04 28.16 -3.00
N PHE A 106 11.67 29.06 -3.76
CA PHE A 106 11.21 30.43 -3.96
C PHE A 106 11.69 30.94 -5.31
N ASP A 107 10.77 31.48 -6.12
CA ASP A 107 11.02 31.84 -7.53
C ASP A 107 11.62 30.68 -8.36
N GLY A 108 11.25 29.44 -8.03
CA GLY A 108 11.71 28.24 -8.73
C GLY A 108 13.15 27.79 -8.38
N GLU A 109 13.79 28.42 -7.39
CA GLU A 109 15.14 28.07 -6.94
C GLU A 109 15.13 27.70 -5.45
N LEU A 110 16.14 26.94 -5.01
CA LEU A 110 16.37 26.74 -3.57
C LEU A 110 17.05 27.98 -3.01
N LYS A 111 16.39 28.66 -2.07
CA LYS A 111 16.94 29.78 -1.32
C LYS A 111 17.08 29.42 0.15
N PRO A 112 18.23 29.72 0.78
CA PRO A 112 18.40 29.48 2.21
C PRO A 112 17.49 30.40 3.01
N THR A 113 16.93 29.88 4.11
CA THR A 113 16.02 30.61 5.01
C THR A 113 16.56 30.65 6.43
N GLU A 114 17.20 29.58 6.87
CA GLU A 114 17.81 29.47 8.20
C GLU A 114 19.26 29.01 8.08
N PHE A 115 20.06 29.45 9.04
CA PHE A 115 21.50 29.27 9.05
C PHE A 115 21.96 28.76 10.41
N LYS A 116 23.07 28.06 10.42
CA LYS A 116 23.74 27.58 11.63
C LYS A 116 25.03 28.34 11.86
N PHE A 117 25.26 28.76 13.10
CA PHE A 117 26.56 29.26 13.51
C PHE A 117 27.53 28.09 13.72
N VAL A 118 28.67 28.15 13.06
CA VAL A 118 29.77 27.21 13.20
C VAL A 118 30.98 27.93 13.83
N PRO A 119 31.42 27.53 15.04
CA PRO A 119 32.61 28.09 15.67
C PRO A 119 33.86 27.91 14.81
N GLN A 120 34.78 28.89 14.85
CA GLN A 120 36.01 28.89 14.04
C GLN A 120 36.81 27.58 14.15
N ARG A 121 36.83 26.98 15.34
CA ARG A 121 37.56 25.73 15.65
C ARG A 121 36.95 24.48 14.98
N GLU A 122 35.70 24.55 14.55
CA GLU A 122 34.93 23.43 13.97
C GLU A 122 34.84 23.55 12.43
N LEU A 123 35.10 24.73 11.86
CA LEU A 123 34.97 25.01 10.42
C LEU A 123 35.76 24.04 9.52
N SER A 124 36.92 23.56 9.95
CA SER A 124 37.72 22.62 9.16
C SER A 124 37.09 21.24 9.01
N ASN A 125 36.13 20.91 9.88
CA ASN A 125 35.49 19.59 9.96
C ASN A 125 34.03 19.61 9.49
N VAL A 126 33.54 20.77 9.02
CA VAL A 126 32.17 20.88 8.52
C VAL A 126 32.13 20.45 7.06
N ASP A 127 31.45 19.33 6.80
CA ASP A 127 31.08 18.93 5.46
C ASP A 127 29.99 19.84 4.93
N ARG A 128 30.24 20.50 3.79
CA ARG A 128 29.22 21.28 3.10
C ARG A 128 28.33 20.32 2.29
N PRO A 129 27.00 20.42 2.40
CA PRO A 129 26.11 19.55 1.65
C PRO A 129 26.28 19.75 0.15
N VAL A 130 26.32 18.64 -0.57
CA VAL A 130 26.29 18.64 -2.03
C VAL A 130 24.87 18.39 -2.48
N PHE A 131 24.34 19.27 -3.33
CA PHE A 131 23.03 19.10 -3.95
C PHE A 131 23.17 18.49 -5.34
N PRO A 132 22.77 17.22 -5.57
CA PRO A 132 22.70 16.70 -6.93
C PRO A 132 21.69 17.50 -7.75
N ALA A 133 22.05 17.96 -8.95
CA ALA A 133 21.15 18.76 -9.78
C ALA A 133 19.88 18.00 -10.18
N ALA A 134 20.00 16.68 -10.37
CA ALA A 134 18.85 15.81 -10.63
C ALA A 134 17.90 15.73 -9.42
N PHE A 135 18.44 15.68 -8.20
CA PHE A 135 17.66 15.71 -6.97
C PHE A 135 16.87 17.00 -6.83
N VAL A 136 17.54 18.16 -6.95
CA VAL A 136 16.90 19.46 -6.78
C VAL A 136 15.78 19.67 -7.80
N LYS A 137 16.03 19.32 -9.07
CA LYS A 137 15.03 19.45 -10.13
C LYS A 137 13.79 18.59 -9.84
N GLU A 138 13.99 17.34 -9.43
CA GLU A 138 12.88 16.41 -9.17
C GLU A 138 12.12 16.80 -7.89
N LEU A 139 12.83 17.23 -6.84
CA LEU A 139 12.23 17.72 -5.62
C LEU A 139 11.33 18.94 -5.87
N ILE A 140 11.85 19.96 -6.56
CA ILE A 140 11.07 21.16 -6.90
C ILE A 140 9.81 20.75 -7.69
N GLY A 141 9.96 19.85 -8.66
CA GLY A 141 8.83 19.34 -9.44
C GLY A 141 7.76 18.69 -8.55
N VAL A 142 8.15 17.77 -7.66
CA VAL A 142 7.21 17.08 -6.76
C VAL A 142 6.53 18.05 -5.79
N LEU A 143 7.28 18.99 -5.21
CA LEU A 143 6.70 19.99 -4.30
C LEU A 143 5.68 20.89 -5.01
N GLN A 144 5.98 21.34 -6.23
CA GLN A 144 5.06 22.15 -7.04
C GLN A 144 3.83 21.36 -7.51
N GLU A 145 4.00 20.10 -7.93
CA GLU A 145 2.90 19.23 -8.35
C GLU A 145 1.93 18.91 -7.21
N THR A 146 2.44 18.82 -5.98
CA THR A 146 1.63 18.58 -4.77
C THR A 146 1.12 19.87 -4.11
N GLY A 147 1.59 21.05 -4.55
CA GLY A 147 1.28 22.34 -3.92
C GLY A 147 1.95 22.57 -2.56
N LEU A 148 2.98 21.77 -2.23
CA LEU A 148 3.70 21.80 -0.95
C LEU A 148 4.97 22.67 -1.00
N ASP A 149 5.28 23.33 -2.12
CA ASP A 149 6.47 24.17 -2.31
C ASP A 149 6.50 25.43 -1.43
N GLU A 150 5.34 25.88 -0.96
CA GLU A 150 5.22 26.94 0.06
C GLU A 150 5.15 26.41 1.50
N VAL A 151 4.99 25.09 1.68
CA VAL A 151 4.72 24.46 2.98
C VAL A 151 5.93 23.68 3.49
N LEU A 152 6.72 23.09 2.60
CA LEU A 152 7.83 22.20 2.93
C LEU A 152 9.16 22.72 2.38
N GLY A 153 10.20 22.59 3.20
CA GLY A 153 11.58 22.92 2.87
C GLY A 153 12.51 21.73 3.07
N VAL A 154 13.76 21.90 2.67
CA VAL A 154 14.83 20.93 2.90
C VAL A 154 15.74 21.45 3.98
N SER A 155 16.07 20.62 4.96
CA SER A 155 17.01 20.98 6.02
C SER A 155 18.18 20.00 6.03
N LEU A 156 19.36 20.47 6.43
CA LEU A 156 20.42 19.55 6.83
C LEU A 156 19.93 18.71 8.01
N TYR A 157 20.24 17.42 7.95
CA TYR A 157 19.97 16.51 9.05
C TYR A 157 21.26 16.14 9.76
N GLU A 158 21.33 16.45 11.04
CA GLU A 158 22.40 15.94 11.91
C GLU A 158 21.95 14.60 12.48
N ALA A 159 22.66 13.53 12.13
CA ALA A 159 22.38 12.20 12.66
C ALA A 159 22.58 12.19 14.19
N GLY A 160 21.48 12.18 14.94
CA GLY A 160 21.47 12.14 16.40
C GLY A 160 20.14 11.62 16.92
N ASP A 161 20.21 10.52 17.66
CA ASP A 161 19.16 9.81 18.41
C ASP A 161 17.71 9.90 17.86
N PRO A 162 17.23 8.89 17.10
CA PRO A 162 15.86 8.88 16.55
C PRO A 162 14.76 8.91 17.63
N ASP A 163 15.13 8.75 18.91
CA ASP A 163 14.24 8.77 20.06
C ASP A 163 14.17 10.13 20.79
N ASN A 164 14.95 11.14 20.38
CA ASN A 164 14.85 12.49 20.96
C ASN A 164 13.84 13.34 20.19
N GLU A 165 12.56 13.10 20.48
CA GLU A 165 11.49 14.00 20.10
C GLU A 165 11.76 15.40 20.68
N THR A 166 11.68 16.44 19.85
CA THR A 166 11.87 17.84 20.27
C THR A 166 10.66 18.69 19.87
N MET A 167 10.48 19.78 20.61
CA MET A 167 9.44 20.78 20.40
C MET A 167 10.09 22.15 20.32
N GLU A 168 9.54 23.02 19.48
CA GLU A 168 10.02 24.39 19.34
C GLU A 168 9.06 25.36 20.02
N VAL A 169 9.62 26.33 20.76
CA VAL A 169 8.85 27.38 21.46
C VAL A 169 9.48 28.74 21.19
N THR A 170 8.67 29.70 20.75
CA THR A 170 9.14 31.07 20.46
C THR A 170 8.78 32.04 21.59
N TYR A 171 9.79 32.75 22.11
CA TYR A 171 9.66 33.87 23.05
C TYR A 171 10.24 35.15 22.44
N GLY A 172 9.37 36.10 22.11
CA GLY A 172 9.80 37.33 21.43
C GLY A 172 10.43 37.02 20.07
N ARG A 173 11.68 37.43 19.86
CA ARG A 173 12.45 37.16 18.63
C ARG A 173 13.46 36.00 18.80
N SER A 174 13.18 35.08 19.71
CA SER A 174 14.01 33.90 19.93
C SER A 174 13.14 32.65 19.90
N SER A 175 13.51 31.68 19.07
CA SER A 175 12.91 30.36 19.03
C SER A 175 13.85 29.36 19.73
N ILE A 176 13.29 28.43 20.49
CA ILE A 176 14.05 27.50 21.32
C ILE A 176 13.55 26.09 21.12
N VAL A 177 14.45 25.19 20.72
CA VAL A 177 14.21 23.75 20.64
C VAL A 177 14.41 23.14 22.02
N ILE A 178 13.37 22.49 22.55
CA ILE A 178 13.35 21.81 23.85
C ILE A 178 12.95 20.34 23.67
N PRO A 179 13.32 19.42 24.57
CA PRO A 179 12.83 18.04 24.52
C PRO A 179 11.30 17.97 24.62
N SER A 180 10.69 17.10 23.82
CA SER A 180 9.27 16.77 23.85
C SER A 180 8.91 16.06 25.16
N THR A 181 7.66 16.22 25.63
CA THR A 181 7.13 15.48 26.78
C THR A 181 6.52 14.11 26.41
N GLY A 182 6.72 13.62 25.17
CA GLY A 182 6.29 12.29 24.72
C GLY A 182 4.80 12.15 24.37
N LEU A 183 4.15 13.24 23.92
CA LEU A 183 2.72 13.27 23.57
C LEU A 183 2.54 13.63 22.09
N ILE A 184 2.69 12.66 21.18
CA ILE A 184 2.43 12.87 19.74
C ILE A 184 1.00 12.47 19.39
N GLY A 185 0.34 13.34 18.60
CA GLY A 185 -0.99 13.11 17.99
C GLY A 185 -2.14 13.86 18.68
N SER A 186 -1.86 14.55 19.78
CA SER A 186 -2.82 15.38 20.52
C SER A 186 -2.22 16.75 20.78
N LYS A 187 -3.02 17.81 20.60
CA LYS A 187 -2.74 19.18 21.01
C LYS A 187 -2.11 19.20 22.42
N VAL A 188 -0.81 19.44 22.56
CA VAL A 188 -0.16 19.56 23.87
C VAL A 188 -0.46 20.94 24.42
N ILE A 189 -1.63 21.11 25.03
CA ILE A 189 -1.99 22.36 25.70
C ILE A 189 -1.09 22.49 26.94
N GLY A 190 0.04 23.20 26.80
CA GLY A 190 0.83 23.61 27.96
C GLY A 190 -0.01 24.47 28.92
N PRO A 191 0.42 24.70 30.17
CA PRO A 191 -0.30 25.55 31.12
C PRO A 191 -0.52 27.00 30.64
N GLN A 192 0.10 27.39 29.52
CA GLN A 192 -0.04 28.68 28.84
C GLN A 192 -0.81 28.61 27.50
N GLY A 193 -1.27 27.42 27.07
CA GLY A 193 -2.13 27.27 25.89
C GLY A 193 -1.42 27.15 24.53
N PHE A 194 -0.14 26.77 24.48
CA PHE A 194 0.60 26.60 23.22
C PHE A 194 0.24 25.30 22.51
N ASP A 195 0.27 25.33 21.17
CA ASP A 195 0.09 24.17 20.31
C ASP A 195 1.45 23.66 19.83
N ALA A 196 1.66 22.34 19.93
CA ALA A 196 2.89 21.68 19.50
C ALA A 196 2.68 21.00 18.15
N PHE A 197 3.55 21.26 17.19
CA PHE A 197 3.50 20.67 15.85
C PHE A 197 4.77 19.90 15.55
N GLN A 198 4.63 18.77 14.87
CA GLN A 198 5.79 18.14 14.24
C GLN A 198 6.20 18.99 13.03
N ALA A 199 7.45 19.45 13.03
CA ALA A 199 7.95 20.39 12.03
C ALA A 199 9.19 19.89 11.26
N ALA A 200 9.71 18.70 11.60
CA ALA A 200 10.84 18.11 10.90
C ALA A 200 10.68 16.60 10.75
N TRP A 201 11.13 16.08 9.61
CA TRP A 201 11.09 14.66 9.27
C TRP A 201 12.36 14.25 8.54
N THR A 202 12.79 13.02 8.79
CA THR A 202 13.80 12.34 8.00
C THR A 202 13.27 11.08 7.37
N PHE A 203 13.99 10.61 6.36
CA PHE A 203 13.66 9.37 5.69
C PHE A 203 14.71 8.33 6.04
N SER A 204 14.27 7.22 6.62
CA SER A 204 15.12 6.06 6.81
C SER A 204 14.63 4.90 5.94
N LYS A 205 15.58 4.08 5.49
CA LYS A 205 15.27 2.71 5.09
C LYS A 205 15.06 1.94 6.39
N LYS A 206 13.82 1.70 6.78
CA LYS A 206 13.57 0.67 7.80
C LYS A 206 14.02 -0.67 7.22
N GLU A 207 14.86 -1.39 7.96
CA GLU A 207 15.13 -2.80 7.69
C GLU A 207 13.81 -3.57 7.81
N GLY A 208 13.36 -4.18 6.71
CA GLY A 208 12.23 -5.11 6.70
C GLY A 208 10.81 -4.52 6.60
N GLU A 209 10.59 -3.37 5.93
CA GLU A 209 9.23 -2.93 5.58
C GLU A 209 8.97 -2.92 4.06
N ASP A 210 7.86 -3.56 3.69
CA ASP A 210 7.33 -3.78 2.35
C ASP A 210 7.25 -2.51 1.48
N ILE A 211 7.35 -2.68 0.15
CA ILE A 211 7.00 -1.61 -0.80
C ILE A 211 5.49 -1.36 -0.70
N VAL A 212 5.11 -0.26 -0.06
CA VAL A 212 3.72 0.20 0.02
C VAL A 212 3.49 1.40 -0.88
N ALA A 213 2.80 1.20 -2.00
CA ALA A 213 2.32 2.30 -2.84
C ALA A 213 1.05 2.88 -2.21
N HIS A 214 1.16 4.06 -1.59
CA HIS A 214 0.04 4.71 -0.92
C HIS A 214 -0.86 5.51 -1.88
N HIS A 215 -0.30 6.14 -2.93
CA HIS A 215 -0.99 6.78 -4.06
C HIS A 215 -0.08 6.81 -5.31
N GLY A 216 -0.41 6.08 -6.39
CA GLY A 216 0.32 6.19 -7.69
C GLY A 216 0.61 4.88 -8.44
N ILE A 217 1.42 4.97 -9.51
CA ILE A 217 1.88 3.82 -10.31
C ILE A 217 3.20 3.29 -9.75
N CYS A 218 3.23 2.05 -9.26
CA CYS A 218 4.43 1.38 -8.76
C CYS A 218 4.96 0.37 -9.80
N ALA A 219 6.27 0.40 -10.08
CA ALA A 219 6.96 -0.62 -10.86
C ALA A 219 8.14 -1.18 -10.05
N ALA A 220 8.01 -2.42 -9.56
CA ALA A 220 9.04 -3.08 -8.76
C ALA A 220 9.62 -4.30 -9.51
N MET A 221 10.95 -4.39 -9.60
CA MET A 221 11.64 -5.53 -10.22
C MET A 221 12.58 -6.19 -9.20
N GLY A 222 12.33 -7.46 -8.88
CA GLY A 222 13.22 -8.26 -8.03
C GLY A 222 13.08 -7.92 -6.56
N VAL A 223 11.86 -8.05 -6.04
CA VAL A 223 11.55 -7.86 -4.62
C VAL A 223 11.35 -9.22 -3.97
N ASP A 224 12.10 -9.49 -2.90
CA ASP A 224 12.07 -10.81 -2.26
C ASP A 224 10.80 -10.96 -1.38
N ASP A 225 10.37 -9.87 -0.71
CA ASP A 225 9.33 -9.88 0.34
C ASP A 225 7.97 -9.24 -0.05
N GLY A 226 7.63 -9.22 -1.34
CA GLY A 226 6.28 -8.87 -1.79
C GLY A 226 5.91 -7.40 -1.93
N VAL A 227 4.70 -7.16 -2.45
CA VAL A 227 4.26 -5.80 -2.86
C VAL A 227 2.83 -5.51 -2.44
N THR A 228 2.65 -4.38 -1.75
CA THR A 228 1.33 -3.91 -1.30
C THR A 228 0.95 -2.60 -1.99
N GLU A 229 -0.23 -2.58 -2.59
CA GLU A 229 -0.82 -1.40 -3.23
C GLU A 229 -2.07 -0.98 -2.44
N ARG A 230 -2.14 0.30 -2.01
CA ARG A 230 -3.24 0.82 -1.18
C ARG A 230 -4.25 1.66 -1.98
N HIS A 231 -3.78 2.56 -2.85
CA HIS A 231 -4.57 3.28 -3.87
C HIS A 231 -3.72 3.58 -5.14
N GLY A 232 -4.03 2.98 -6.31
CA GLY A 232 -3.15 3.08 -7.49
C GLY A 232 -3.03 1.82 -8.36
N ILE A 233 -1.97 1.76 -9.16
CA ILE A 233 -1.67 0.65 -10.08
C ILE A 233 -0.27 0.13 -9.78
N CYS A 234 -0.11 -1.15 -9.50
CA CYS A 234 1.19 -1.76 -9.24
C CYS A 234 1.51 -2.85 -10.26
N ALA A 235 2.72 -2.80 -10.83
CA ALA A 235 3.31 -3.86 -11.63
C ALA A 235 4.58 -4.37 -10.94
N ALA A 236 4.59 -5.63 -10.51
CA ALA A 236 5.69 -6.19 -9.73
C ALA A 236 6.22 -7.52 -10.29
N LYS A 237 7.52 -7.77 -10.10
CA LYS A 237 8.09 -9.12 -10.06
C LYS A 237 8.61 -9.34 -8.64
N ALA A 238 7.86 -10.08 -7.84
CA ALA A 238 8.20 -10.40 -6.46
C ALA A 238 8.34 -11.91 -6.27
N GLU A 239 9.17 -12.35 -5.34
CA GLU A 239 9.28 -13.79 -5.01
C GLU A 239 8.17 -14.21 -4.03
N SER A 240 7.65 -13.31 -3.19
CA SER A 240 6.52 -13.59 -2.29
C SER A 240 5.40 -12.54 -2.37
N GLY A 241 4.20 -12.89 -1.90
CA GLY A 241 3.07 -12.06 -1.44
C GLY A 241 2.70 -10.77 -2.19
N ILE A 242 1.48 -10.69 -2.75
CA ILE A 242 0.95 -9.44 -3.33
C ILE A 242 -0.42 -9.08 -2.78
N GLU A 243 -0.57 -7.85 -2.28
CA GLU A 243 -1.84 -7.35 -1.73
C GLU A 243 -2.31 -6.06 -2.42
N ALA A 244 -3.52 -6.06 -2.99
CA ALA A 244 -4.20 -4.82 -3.44
C ALA A 244 -5.35 -4.49 -2.49
N ARG A 245 -5.26 -3.34 -1.81
CA ARG A 245 -6.27 -2.91 -0.84
C ARG A 245 -7.37 -2.04 -1.46
N HIS A 246 -7.08 -1.17 -2.44
CA HIS A 246 -8.08 -0.41 -3.23
C HIS A 246 -7.63 -0.03 -4.66
N GLY A 247 -6.73 -0.77 -5.30
CA GLY A 247 -6.27 -0.50 -6.67
C GLY A 247 -6.05 -1.74 -7.52
N ILE A 248 -5.22 -1.62 -8.56
CA ILE A 248 -4.96 -2.69 -9.53
C ILE A 248 -3.53 -3.20 -9.35
N CYS A 249 -3.34 -4.50 -9.12
CA CYS A 249 -2.01 -5.09 -9.10
C CYS A 249 -1.86 -6.18 -10.17
N ALA A 250 -0.74 -6.14 -10.90
CA ALA A 250 -0.36 -7.16 -11.86
C ALA A 250 1.06 -7.69 -11.56
N ALA A 251 1.21 -9.00 -11.44
CA ALA A 251 2.52 -9.62 -11.25
C ALA A 251 2.84 -10.74 -12.21
N LYS A 252 4.12 -10.80 -12.59
CA LYS A 252 4.62 -11.71 -13.62
C LYS A 252 5.03 -13.08 -13.06
N ALA A 253 5.47 -13.11 -11.81
CA ALA A 253 5.82 -14.28 -11.02
C ALA A 253 5.71 -13.88 -9.54
N ALA A 254 5.16 -14.76 -8.72
CA ALA A 254 5.19 -14.76 -7.26
C ALA A 254 5.11 -16.23 -6.83
N ASP A 255 5.93 -16.65 -5.88
CA ASP A 255 5.91 -18.01 -5.34
C ASP A 255 4.85 -18.13 -4.23
N ASP A 256 4.60 -17.06 -3.46
CA ASP A 256 3.54 -16.98 -2.44
C ASP A 256 2.34 -16.10 -2.89
N GLY A 257 1.14 -16.48 -2.46
CA GLY A 257 -0.14 -16.06 -3.05
C GLY A 257 -0.58 -14.58 -2.95
N ILE A 258 -1.77 -14.29 -3.50
CA ILE A 258 -2.32 -12.93 -3.68
C ILE A 258 -3.61 -12.68 -2.94
N THR A 259 -3.76 -11.47 -2.42
CA THR A 259 -4.99 -11.00 -1.79
C THR A 259 -5.50 -9.69 -2.38
N ALA A 260 -6.73 -9.67 -2.92
CA ALA A 260 -7.45 -8.44 -3.23
C ALA A 260 -8.49 -8.14 -2.15
N ARG A 261 -8.29 -7.07 -1.38
CA ARG A 261 -9.25 -6.66 -0.33
C ARG A 261 -10.40 -5.82 -0.88
N HIS A 262 -10.13 -4.85 -1.77
CA HIS A 262 -11.14 -4.08 -2.54
C HIS A 262 -10.64 -3.66 -3.94
N GLY A 263 -9.67 -4.41 -4.49
CA GLY A 263 -8.99 -4.10 -5.75
C GLY A 263 -9.10 -5.19 -6.82
N ILE A 264 -8.34 -5.04 -7.90
CA ILE A 264 -8.19 -6.06 -8.96
C ILE A 264 -6.76 -6.60 -8.91
N CYS A 265 -6.58 -7.92 -8.78
CA CYS A 265 -5.27 -8.54 -8.85
C CYS A 265 -5.19 -9.57 -9.98
N ALA A 266 -4.08 -9.57 -10.73
CA ALA A 266 -3.78 -10.59 -11.73
C ALA A 266 -2.34 -11.09 -11.62
N ALA A 267 -2.13 -12.41 -11.50
CA ALA A 267 -0.77 -12.96 -11.52
C ALA A 267 -0.63 -14.37 -12.12
N ASN A 268 0.62 -14.71 -12.39
CA ASN A 268 1.05 -16.03 -12.83
C ASN A 268 1.91 -16.66 -11.72
N MET A 269 1.37 -17.62 -10.97
CA MET A 269 1.96 -18.10 -9.72
C MET A 269 1.60 -19.56 -9.42
N ASN A 270 2.15 -20.10 -8.33
CA ASN A 270 1.98 -21.49 -7.89
C ASN A 270 1.06 -21.63 -6.65
N ASP A 271 1.00 -20.66 -5.73
CA ASP A 271 0.17 -20.74 -4.52
C ASP A 271 -0.92 -19.64 -4.42
N GLY A 272 -2.09 -19.99 -3.89
CA GLY A 272 -3.08 -19.12 -3.22
C GLY A 272 -3.63 -17.87 -3.92
N VAL A 273 -4.94 -17.82 -4.17
CA VAL A 273 -5.69 -16.64 -4.65
C VAL A 273 -6.83 -16.32 -3.69
N LYS A 274 -6.87 -15.10 -3.12
CA LYS A 274 -7.93 -14.68 -2.20
C LYS A 274 -8.55 -13.34 -2.62
N ALA A 275 -9.87 -13.30 -2.82
CA ALA A 275 -10.63 -12.06 -2.99
C ALA A 275 -11.58 -11.85 -1.81
N LEU A 276 -11.38 -10.78 -1.02
CA LEU A 276 -12.25 -10.47 0.11
C LEU A 276 -13.43 -9.56 -0.29
N HIS A 277 -13.21 -8.55 -1.15
CA HIS A 277 -14.24 -7.75 -1.85
C HIS A 277 -13.77 -7.29 -3.26
N GLY A 278 -12.77 -7.96 -3.82
CA GLY A 278 -12.12 -7.58 -5.09
C GLY A 278 -12.32 -8.60 -6.21
N ILE A 279 -11.59 -8.42 -7.30
CA ILE A 279 -11.50 -9.38 -8.42
C ILE A 279 -10.08 -9.94 -8.48
N CYS A 280 -9.94 -11.27 -8.47
CA CYS A 280 -8.65 -11.93 -8.63
C CYS A 280 -8.63 -12.87 -9.83
N ALA A 281 -7.54 -12.84 -10.61
CA ALA A 281 -7.29 -13.77 -11.70
C ALA A 281 -5.90 -14.40 -11.57
N ALA A 282 -5.82 -15.73 -11.62
CA ALA A 282 -4.54 -16.46 -11.61
C ALA A 282 -4.41 -17.47 -12.74
N LYS A 283 -3.18 -17.76 -13.16
CA LYS A 283 -2.91 -18.79 -14.16
C LYS A 283 -2.82 -20.20 -13.55
N SER A 284 -2.36 -20.34 -12.31
CA SER A 284 -2.35 -21.59 -11.53
C SER A 284 -2.36 -21.19 -10.05
N SER A 285 -2.85 -22.05 -9.17
CA SER A 285 -2.75 -21.84 -7.71
C SER A 285 -3.08 -23.13 -6.96
N GLU A 286 -2.39 -23.38 -5.85
CA GLU A 286 -2.81 -24.38 -4.87
C GLU A 286 -4.20 -24.06 -4.28
N GLY A 287 -4.75 -22.84 -4.34
CA GLY A 287 -6.16 -22.68 -3.97
C GLY A 287 -6.78 -21.34 -4.28
N VAL A 288 -8.08 -21.30 -4.51
CA VAL A 288 -8.80 -20.09 -4.92
C VAL A 288 -10.01 -19.85 -4.02
N ASN A 289 -10.02 -18.73 -3.31
CA ASN A 289 -11.05 -18.39 -2.34
C ASN A 289 -11.63 -16.98 -2.56
N SER A 290 -12.95 -16.87 -2.59
CA SER A 290 -13.67 -15.59 -2.58
C SER A 290 -14.55 -15.50 -1.34
N ARG A 291 -14.49 -14.39 -0.60
CA ARG A 291 -15.33 -14.14 0.60
C ARG A 291 -16.45 -13.12 0.41
N HIS A 292 -16.33 -12.23 -0.56
CA HIS A 292 -17.37 -11.34 -1.13
C HIS A 292 -16.95 -10.78 -2.51
N GLY A 293 -16.09 -11.49 -3.25
CA GLY A 293 -15.48 -11.02 -4.50
C GLY A 293 -15.67 -11.98 -5.67
N ILE A 294 -14.87 -11.80 -6.73
CA ILE A 294 -14.85 -12.69 -7.90
C ILE A 294 -13.43 -13.25 -8.06
N CYS A 295 -13.29 -14.58 -8.13
CA CYS A 295 -12.02 -15.23 -8.42
C CYS A 295 -12.09 -16.10 -9.67
N ALA A 296 -11.06 -16.04 -10.51
CA ALA A 296 -10.90 -16.92 -11.66
C ALA A 296 -9.49 -17.53 -11.71
N ALA A 297 -9.39 -18.83 -11.98
CA ALA A 297 -8.12 -19.51 -12.20
C ALA A 297 -8.15 -20.42 -13.44
N ARG A 298 -6.99 -20.82 -13.97
CA ARG A 298 -6.94 -21.88 -14.99
C ARG A 298 -6.97 -23.25 -14.31
N SER A 299 -6.16 -23.46 -13.28
CA SER A 299 -6.09 -24.67 -12.44
C SER A 299 -6.14 -24.23 -10.97
N ALA A 300 -6.80 -25.04 -10.13
CA ALA A 300 -6.94 -24.83 -8.70
C ALA A 300 -6.77 -26.17 -7.99
N ASP A 301 -5.54 -26.46 -7.58
CA ASP A 301 -5.15 -27.81 -7.19
C ASP A 301 -5.81 -28.20 -5.84
N ASP A 302 -5.79 -27.34 -4.81
CA ASP A 302 -6.59 -27.49 -3.56
C ASP A 302 -8.01 -26.91 -3.67
N GLY A 303 -8.52 -26.74 -4.90
CA GLY A 303 -9.92 -26.44 -5.18
C GLY A 303 -10.35 -24.97 -5.10
N LEU A 304 -11.65 -24.74 -5.38
CA LEU A 304 -12.30 -23.43 -5.42
C LEU A 304 -13.33 -23.27 -4.30
N LYS A 305 -13.25 -22.17 -3.54
CA LYS A 305 -14.18 -21.84 -2.44
C LYS A 305 -14.79 -20.47 -2.64
N ALA A 306 -16.12 -20.35 -2.65
CA ALA A 306 -16.82 -19.06 -2.67
C ALA A 306 -17.75 -18.94 -1.46
N GLN A 307 -17.38 -18.10 -0.50
CA GLN A 307 -18.24 -17.63 0.59
C GLN A 307 -18.84 -16.31 0.12
N HIS A 308 -20.16 -16.20 -0.10
CA HIS A 308 -20.84 -14.98 -0.59
C HIS A 308 -20.32 -14.35 -1.90
N GLY A 309 -19.45 -15.03 -2.66
CA GLY A 309 -18.82 -14.52 -3.88
C GLY A 309 -18.97 -15.46 -5.07
N ILE A 310 -18.17 -15.24 -6.13
CA ILE A 310 -18.15 -16.06 -7.34
C ILE A 310 -16.75 -16.63 -7.57
N CYS A 311 -16.61 -17.93 -7.82
CA CYS A 311 -15.35 -18.57 -8.20
C CYS A 311 -15.49 -19.38 -9.49
N ALA A 312 -14.49 -19.30 -10.38
CA ALA A 312 -14.46 -20.09 -11.61
C ALA A 312 -13.06 -20.65 -11.93
N ALA A 313 -12.97 -21.91 -12.37
CA ALA A 313 -11.72 -22.43 -12.95
C ALA A 313 -11.95 -23.38 -14.14
N LYS A 314 -10.88 -23.69 -14.86
CA LYS A 314 -10.93 -24.71 -15.93
C LYS A 314 -10.75 -26.13 -15.36
N ALA A 315 -9.91 -26.32 -14.34
CA ALA A 315 -9.78 -27.56 -13.59
C ALA A 315 -9.69 -27.23 -12.09
N ALA A 316 -10.21 -28.12 -11.24
CA ALA A 316 -10.18 -28.00 -9.79
C ALA A 316 -10.04 -29.39 -9.16
N ASP A 317 -8.87 -29.72 -8.65
CA ASP A 317 -8.54 -31.12 -8.34
C ASP A 317 -9.17 -31.53 -7.00
N ASP A 318 -8.98 -30.75 -5.93
CA ASP A 318 -9.66 -30.94 -4.63
C ASP A 318 -11.08 -30.32 -4.53
N GLY A 319 -11.67 -30.00 -5.68
CA GLY A 319 -13.11 -29.76 -5.77
C GLY A 319 -13.60 -28.33 -5.62
N LEU A 320 -14.91 -28.24 -5.36
CA LEU A 320 -15.69 -27.02 -5.52
C LEU A 320 -16.65 -26.81 -4.36
N GLU A 321 -16.51 -25.70 -3.61
CA GLU A 321 -17.43 -25.38 -2.52
C GLU A 321 -18.00 -23.97 -2.62
N ALA A 322 -19.34 -23.85 -2.68
CA ALA A 322 -20.04 -22.57 -2.61
C ALA A 322 -20.86 -22.49 -1.31
N HIS A 323 -20.59 -21.48 -0.49
CA HIS A 323 -21.32 -21.14 0.72
C HIS A 323 -22.00 -19.78 0.56
N HIS A 324 -23.31 -19.76 0.29
CA HIS A 324 -24.05 -18.56 -0.14
C HIS A 324 -23.47 -17.85 -1.40
N GLY A 325 -22.64 -18.56 -2.19
CA GLY A 325 -21.97 -18.04 -3.39
C GLY A 325 -22.24 -18.88 -4.64
N ILE A 326 -21.49 -18.61 -5.71
CA ILE A 326 -21.55 -19.34 -6.98
C ILE A 326 -20.17 -19.89 -7.33
N CYS A 327 -20.06 -21.20 -7.61
CA CYS A 327 -18.83 -21.79 -8.12
C CYS A 327 -19.05 -22.53 -9.45
N ALA A 328 -18.09 -22.41 -10.38
CA ALA A 328 -18.12 -23.17 -11.63
C ALA A 328 -16.76 -23.72 -12.05
N ALA A 329 -16.71 -24.96 -12.52
CA ALA A 329 -15.49 -25.51 -13.14
C ALA A 329 -15.78 -26.37 -14.39
N LYS A 330 -14.80 -26.49 -15.29
CA LYS A 330 -14.95 -27.38 -16.46
C LYS A 330 -14.65 -28.85 -16.10
N ALA A 331 -13.77 -29.13 -15.16
CA ALA A 331 -13.57 -30.46 -14.59
C ALA A 331 -13.30 -30.30 -13.08
N ALA A 332 -13.74 -31.25 -12.29
CA ALA A 332 -13.41 -31.34 -10.87
C ALA A 332 -13.19 -32.80 -10.49
N ASP A 333 -12.07 -33.10 -9.84
CA ASP A 333 -11.68 -34.48 -9.59
C ASP A 333 -12.23 -34.97 -8.25
N GLU A 334 -12.38 -34.12 -7.23
CA GLU A 334 -13.06 -34.48 -5.99
C GLU A 334 -14.13 -33.46 -5.53
N GLY A 335 -14.98 -33.87 -4.56
CA GLY A 335 -15.55 -32.93 -3.59
C GLY A 335 -16.37 -31.74 -4.10
N PHE A 336 -17.51 -31.97 -4.77
CA PHE A 336 -18.41 -30.88 -5.22
C PHE A 336 -19.58 -30.61 -4.26
N ARG A 337 -19.63 -29.40 -3.69
CA ARG A 337 -20.55 -29.03 -2.60
C ARG A 337 -21.18 -27.64 -2.77
N ALA A 338 -22.50 -27.56 -2.72
CA ALA A 338 -23.21 -26.29 -2.52
C ALA A 338 -23.92 -26.26 -1.16
N ARG A 339 -23.58 -25.29 -0.31
CA ARG A 339 -24.20 -25.02 0.99
C ARG A 339 -24.92 -23.67 0.90
N HIS A 340 -26.23 -23.68 0.67
CA HIS A 340 -27.00 -22.45 0.37
C HIS A 340 -26.52 -21.65 -0.86
N GLY A 341 -25.66 -22.25 -1.71
CA GLY A 341 -25.09 -21.63 -2.91
C GLY A 341 -25.46 -22.38 -4.19
N ILE A 342 -24.83 -22.00 -5.30
CA ILE A 342 -24.99 -22.62 -6.61
C ILE A 342 -23.65 -23.15 -7.10
N CYS A 343 -23.59 -24.41 -7.53
CA CYS A 343 -22.40 -24.98 -8.16
C CYS A 343 -22.71 -25.59 -9.54
N ALA A 344 -21.80 -25.42 -10.51
CA ALA A 344 -21.94 -25.98 -11.85
C ALA A 344 -20.62 -26.59 -12.38
N VAL A 345 -20.65 -27.85 -12.81
CA VAL A 345 -19.47 -28.55 -13.38
C VAL A 345 -19.78 -29.31 -14.66
N LYS A 346 -18.79 -29.57 -15.50
CA LYS A 346 -19.00 -30.47 -16.66
C LYS A 346 -18.85 -31.94 -16.24
N ALA A 347 -17.80 -32.28 -15.50
CA ALA A 347 -17.53 -33.62 -14.99
C ALA A 347 -17.11 -33.49 -13.52
N ALA A 348 -17.54 -34.44 -12.68
CA ALA A 348 -17.21 -34.49 -11.25
C ALA A 348 -17.21 -35.93 -10.73
N GLU A 349 -16.36 -36.22 -9.74
CA GLU A 349 -16.47 -37.43 -8.91
C GLU A 349 -17.39 -37.14 -7.71
N GLY A 350 -18.70 -37.10 -7.99
CA GLY A 350 -19.73 -37.01 -6.96
C GLY A 350 -20.19 -35.60 -6.60
N ILE A 351 -21.50 -35.45 -6.39
CA ILE A 351 -22.17 -34.15 -6.19
C ILE A 351 -22.97 -34.14 -4.89
N LYS A 352 -22.76 -33.13 -4.04
CA LYS A 352 -23.50 -32.96 -2.77
C LYS A 352 -24.14 -31.56 -2.68
N THR A 353 -25.43 -31.48 -2.34
CA THR A 353 -26.09 -30.20 -1.99
C THR A 353 -26.66 -30.22 -0.58
N TYR A 354 -26.53 -29.08 0.09
CA TYR A 354 -27.17 -28.78 1.37
C TYR A 354 -27.86 -27.43 1.26
N HIS A 355 -29.19 -27.41 1.14
CA HIS A 355 -29.98 -26.18 0.94
C HIS A 355 -29.56 -25.32 -0.29
N GLY A 356 -28.84 -25.91 -1.25
CA GLY A 356 -28.31 -25.23 -2.44
C GLY A 356 -28.69 -25.92 -3.74
N ILE A 357 -28.14 -25.43 -4.85
CA ILE A 357 -28.39 -25.96 -6.20
C ILE A 357 -27.09 -26.43 -6.83
N CYS A 358 -27.09 -27.64 -7.39
CA CYS A 358 -25.95 -28.22 -8.10
C CYS A 358 -26.36 -28.73 -9.48
N ALA A 359 -25.54 -28.43 -10.48
CA ALA A 359 -25.72 -28.97 -11.83
C ALA A 359 -24.42 -29.58 -12.37
N ALA A 360 -24.49 -30.74 -13.01
CA ALA A 360 -23.37 -31.23 -13.83
C ALA A 360 -23.79 -31.90 -15.13
N ARG A 361 -22.84 -32.07 -16.06
CA ARG A 361 -23.09 -32.85 -17.28
C ARG A 361 -22.90 -34.35 -17.01
N SER A 362 -21.83 -34.77 -16.35
CA SER A 362 -21.61 -36.17 -15.97
C SER A 362 -21.06 -36.26 -14.54
N THR A 363 -21.33 -37.37 -13.86
CA THR A 363 -20.69 -37.72 -12.58
C THR A 363 -20.46 -39.22 -12.47
N GLU A 364 -19.34 -39.59 -11.86
CA GLU A 364 -18.96 -40.99 -11.62
C GLU A 364 -19.58 -41.47 -10.29
N GLU A 365 -19.30 -40.82 -9.16
CA GLU A 365 -19.81 -41.23 -7.82
C GLU A 365 -21.27 -40.80 -7.45
N GLY A 366 -22.09 -40.44 -8.45
CA GLY A 366 -23.51 -40.14 -8.24
C GLY A 366 -23.83 -38.82 -7.51
N LEU A 367 -25.08 -38.68 -7.03
CA LEU A 367 -25.61 -37.40 -6.51
C LEU A 367 -26.30 -37.54 -5.16
N LYS A 368 -26.13 -36.55 -4.29
CA LYS A 368 -26.79 -36.46 -2.98
C LYS A 368 -27.34 -35.06 -2.73
N ALA A 369 -28.67 -34.93 -2.58
CA ALA A 369 -29.30 -33.67 -2.17
C ALA A 369 -29.89 -33.75 -0.76
N HIS A 370 -29.57 -32.78 0.09
CA HIS A 370 -30.12 -32.61 1.43
C HIS A 370 -30.80 -31.23 1.51
N HIS A 371 -32.13 -31.20 1.47
CA HIS A 371 -32.90 -29.94 1.37
C HIS A 371 -32.54 -29.04 0.17
N GLY A 372 -31.84 -29.57 -0.85
CA GLY A 372 -31.37 -28.85 -2.03
C GLY A 372 -31.84 -29.47 -3.34
N ILE A 373 -31.37 -28.94 -4.47
CA ILE A 373 -31.69 -29.39 -5.82
C ILE A 373 -30.41 -29.83 -6.55
N CYS A 374 -30.37 -31.05 -7.05
CA CYS A 374 -29.28 -31.57 -7.88
C CYS A 374 -29.79 -32.00 -9.26
N ALA A 375 -29.10 -31.61 -10.33
CA ALA A 375 -29.43 -32.02 -11.69
C ALA A 375 -28.20 -32.49 -12.46
N VAL A 376 -28.26 -33.65 -13.10
CA VAL A 376 -27.22 -34.14 -14.03
C VAL A 376 -27.79 -34.64 -15.35
N ARG A 377 -26.93 -34.74 -16.36
CA ARG A 377 -27.28 -35.44 -17.60
C ARG A 377 -27.00 -36.95 -17.49
N THR A 378 -25.84 -37.35 -16.98
CA THR A 378 -25.47 -38.76 -16.78
C THR A 378 -24.90 -38.96 -15.38
N ALA A 379 -25.31 -40.03 -14.70
CA ALA A 379 -24.75 -40.48 -13.44
C ALA A 379 -24.44 -41.98 -13.54
N GLU A 380 -23.21 -42.37 -13.24
CA GLU A 380 -22.84 -43.78 -13.22
C GLU A 380 -23.34 -44.41 -11.90
N ASP A 381 -23.02 -43.80 -10.76
CA ASP A 381 -23.52 -44.26 -9.45
C ASP A 381 -24.85 -43.63 -9.00
N GLY A 382 -25.41 -44.22 -7.93
CA GLY A 382 -26.77 -43.96 -7.46
C GLY A 382 -27.09 -42.51 -7.04
N ILE A 383 -28.37 -42.16 -7.20
CA ILE A 383 -28.93 -40.82 -6.93
C ILE A 383 -29.72 -40.84 -5.62
N LYS A 384 -29.45 -39.91 -4.70
CA LYS A 384 -30.07 -39.85 -3.37
C LYS A 384 -30.62 -38.47 -3.05
N ALA A 385 -31.88 -38.37 -2.62
CA ALA A 385 -32.47 -37.14 -2.09
C ALA A 385 -32.99 -37.34 -0.66
N LYS A 386 -32.62 -36.45 0.26
CA LYS A 386 -33.16 -36.38 1.63
C LYS A 386 -33.79 -35.01 1.84
N HIS A 387 -35.13 -34.96 1.79
CA HIS A 387 -35.90 -33.70 1.79
C HIS A 387 -35.57 -32.72 0.65
N GLY A 388 -34.91 -33.19 -0.43
CA GLY A 388 -34.51 -32.39 -1.59
C GLY A 388 -35.00 -32.99 -2.92
N ILE A 389 -34.50 -32.47 -4.03
CA ILE A 389 -34.85 -32.91 -5.39
C ILE A 389 -33.57 -33.32 -6.13
N CYS A 390 -33.54 -34.52 -6.70
CA CYS A 390 -32.47 -34.97 -7.59
C CYS A 390 -33.02 -35.41 -8.95
N VAL A 391 -32.42 -34.95 -10.04
CA VAL A 391 -32.83 -35.31 -11.40
C VAL A 391 -31.61 -35.74 -12.21
N ALA A 392 -31.71 -36.86 -12.92
CA ALA A 392 -30.75 -37.26 -13.94
C ALA A 392 -31.44 -37.58 -15.26
N LYS A 393 -30.81 -37.25 -16.40
CA LYS A 393 -31.35 -37.73 -17.69
C LYS A 393 -31.11 -39.23 -17.86
N VAL A 394 -29.95 -39.75 -17.47
CA VAL A 394 -29.59 -41.17 -17.45
C VAL A 394 -28.89 -41.49 -16.13
N ALA A 395 -29.23 -42.63 -15.53
CA ALA A 395 -28.55 -43.18 -14.34
C ALA A 395 -28.29 -44.68 -14.55
N ASP A 396 -27.08 -45.14 -14.24
CA ASP A 396 -26.74 -46.56 -14.40
C ASP A 396 -27.11 -47.37 -13.16
N GLU A 397 -26.99 -46.78 -11.96
CA GLU A 397 -27.45 -47.33 -10.69
C GLU A 397 -28.79 -46.75 -10.17
N GLY A 398 -29.32 -47.38 -9.11
CA GLY A 398 -30.63 -47.08 -8.52
C GLY A 398 -30.76 -45.72 -7.81
N MET A 399 -32.03 -45.31 -7.65
CA MET A 399 -32.41 -44.04 -7.01
C MET A 399 -33.04 -44.26 -5.63
N THR A 400 -32.75 -43.36 -4.68
CA THR A 400 -33.37 -43.36 -3.33
C THR A 400 -33.86 -41.97 -2.94
N ALA A 401 -35.07 -41.87 -2.38
CA ALA A 401 -35.65 -40.58 -1.96
C ALA A 401 -36.31 -40.66 -0.58
N ARG A 402 -35.64 -40.13 0.46
CA ARG A 402 -36.21 -40.06 1.82
C ARG A 402 -36.84 -38.70 2.05
N HIS A 403 -38.18 -38.64 1.96
CA HIS A 403 -38.97 -37.40 2.05
C HIS A 403 -38.60 -36.34 0.99
N GLY A 404 -38.01 -36.76 -0.13
CA GLY A 404 -37.63 -35.92 -1.26
C GLY A 404 -38.13 -36.50 -2.59
N ILE A 405 -37.62 -36.00 -3.71
CA ILE A 405 -37.99 -36.44 -5.06
C ILE A 405 -36.73 -36.83 -5.84
N CYS A 406 -36.72 -38.02 -6.43
CA CYS A 406 -35.69 -38.46 -7.38
C CYS A 406 -36.33 -38.85 -8.71
N ALA A 407 -35.76 -38.43 -9.84
CA ALA A 407 -36.21 -38.80 -11.17
C ALA A 407 -35.04 -39.05 -12.12
N ALA A 408 -35.01 -40.23 -12.76
CA ALA A 408 -34.06 -40.55 -13.82
C ALA A 408 -34.59 -41.60 -14.79
N ARG A 409 -34.05 -41.62 -16.01
CA ARG A 409 -34.18 -42.76 -16.91
C ARG A 409 -33.05 -43.74 -16.59
N LEU A 410 -33.39 -44.93 -16.13
CA LEU A 410 -32.40 -45.95 -15.77
C LEU A 410 -31.87 -46.63 -17.03
N ALA A 411 -30.55 -46.78 -17.13
CA ALA A 411 -29.93 -47.51 -18.23
C ALA A 411 -30.24 -49.02 -18.16
N ASN A 412 -30.33 -49.58 -16.94
CA ASN A 412 -30.41 -51.02 -16.70
C ASN A 412 -31.73 -51.51 -16.05
N GLY A 413 -32.76 -50.67 -15.93
CA GLY A 413 -34.10 -51.10 -15.47
C GLY A 413 -34.29 -51.26 -13.95
N ASP A 414 -33.28 -50.93 -13.14
CA ASP A 414 -33.35 -50.99 -11.67
C ASP A 414 -34.25 -49.88 -11.08
N GLY A 415 -35.51 -50.21 -10.78
CA GLY A 415 -36.53 -49.24 -10.35
C GLY A 415 -36.21 -48.38 -9.11
N ILE A 416 -36.94 -47.27 -8.97
CA ILE A 416 -36.83 -46.33 -7.85
C ILE A 416 -37.19 -47.02 -6.52
N LYS A 417 -36.30 -46.95 -5.51
CA LYS A 417 -36.61 -47.33 -4.13
C LYS A 417 -37.03 -46.08 -3.35
N VAL A 418 -38.33 -45.93 -3.08
CA VAL A 418 -38.90 -44.81 -2.32
C VAL A 418 -38.75 -45.04 -0.82
#